data_AF-A0A9P5BZL5-F1
#
_entry.id   AF-A0A9P5BZL5-F1
#
_cell.length_a   1.000
_cell.length_b   1.000
_cell.length_c   1.000
_cell.angle_alpha   90.00
_cell.angle_beta   90.00
_cell.angle_gamma   90.00
#
_symmetry.space_group_name_H-M   'P 1'
#
loop_
_entity.id
_entity.type
_entity.pdbx_description
1 polymer ?
#
loop_
_entity_poly.entity_id
_entity_poly.type
_entity_poly.pdbx_seq_one_letter_code
_entity_poly.pdbx_strand_id
1 'polypeptide(L)'
;MFGIKTQKRTESYSPVKTEENESFLAHSETSSLDGHPTKSPSRRQSWIATAIMIICTAVLSALFGAWAGRQGLDADSFSIRHISEYSPIVSEADMTFEKVLFNGSFLKLNAFRQDAGPEVDAAWKSLGADFSSVRIPASEAAKSNIRADQVKIKEKYGGGFPANVEGLHHLHCLNLLRKSLPWNIEYYKAMKTGPFKNEEHILKAHVTHCLDIIRQQLMCNVDIGVLGQVWYQPPDSPIEPFVDFNTVHTCRNFDAVRDWAEKHQLPTDVPDDYLEGPKDGDRIYFEVP
;
A
#
# COMPACT_ATOMS: atom_id res chain seq x y z
N MET A 1 -11.77 -3.32 -39.91
CA MET A 1 -12.42 -2.16 -39.25
C MET A 1 -11.82 -2.11 -37.85
N PHE A 2 -10.96 -1.19 -37.40
CA PHE A 2 -10.54 0.14 -37.85
C PHE A 2 -9.00 0.23 -37.74
N GLY A 3 -8.35 0.87 -38.71
CA GLY A 3 -6.91 1.12 -38.71
C GLY A 3 -6.58 2.50 -38.13
N ILE A 4 -5.55 2.57 -37.30
CA ILE A 4 -5.00 3.80 -36.72
C ILE A 4 -3.85 4.27 -37.64
N LYS A 5 -4.01 5.44 -38.26
CA LYS A 5 -2.96 6.13 -39.03
C LYS A 5 -2.27 7.17 -38.15
N THR A 6 -0.94 7.06 -38.03
CA THR A 6 -0.05 8.07 -37.44
C THR A 6 0.33 9.11 -38.51
N GLN A 7 0.15 10.39 -38.18
CA GLN A 7 0.44 11.52 -39.06
C GLN A 7 1.79 12.16 -38.65
N LYS A 8 2.80 12.06 -39.53
CA LYS A 8 4.05 12.85 -39.44
C LYS A 8 3.82 14.18 -40.16
N ARG A 9 4.08 15.30 -39.49
CA ARG A 9 4.08 16.65 -40.08
C ARG A 9 5.51 17.04 -40.45
N THR A 10 5.75 17.26 -41.74
CA THR A 10 6.94 17.92 -42.29
C THR A 10 6.52 19.31 -42.74
N GLU A 11 7.11 20.36 -42.18
CA GLU A 11 6.93 21.73 -42.66
C GLU A 11 8.09 22.11 -43.59
N SER A 12 7.70 22.58 -44.77
CA SER A 12 8.55 23.07 -45.86
C SER A 12 8.69 24.59 -45.73
N TYR A 13 9.93 25.07 -45.79
CA TYR A 13 10.27 26.50 -45.79
C TYR A 13 10.31 27.03 -47.23
N SER A 14 9.75 28.21 -47.48
CA SER A 14 9.86 28.97 -48.73
C SER A 14 10.40 30.37 -48.43
N PRO A 15 11.37 30.90 -49.21
CA PRO A 15 11.88 32.26 -49.00
C PRO A 15 11.15 33.27 -49.90
N VAL A 16 10.95 34.49 -49.39
CA VAL A 16 10.52 35.65 -50.19
C VAL A 16 11.63 36.68 -50.18
N LYS A 17 12.05 37.12 -51.37
CA LYS A 17 12.94 38.24 -51.67
C LYS A 17 12.12 39.53 -51.84
N THR A 18 12.76 40.68 -51.56
CA THR A 18 12.75 41.99 -52.27
C THR A 18 13.09 43.10 -51.25
N GLU A 19 13.74 44.23 -51.52
CA GLU A 19 14.50 44.83 -52.63
C GLU A 19 15.17 46.09 -52.04
N GLU A 20 16.22 46.57 -52.69
CA GLU A 20 16.97 47.79 -52.36
C GLU A 20 16.22 49.06 -52.81
N ASN A 21 16.45 50.19 -52.13
CA ASN A 21 16.35 51.50 -52.76
C ASN A 21 17.22 52.55 -52.02
N GLU A 22 18.06 53.24 -52.79
CA GLU A 22 18.96 54.32 -52.36
C GLU A 22 18.32 55.72 -52.43
N SER A 23 18.85 56.62 -51.59
CA SER A 23 19.14 58.05 -51.84
C SER A 23 18.00 59.08 -51.96
N PHE A 24 18.00 60.11 -51.07
CA PHE A 24 18.37 61.51 -51.39
C PHE A 24 18.28 62.44 -50.15
N LEU A 25 18.87 63.64 -50.28
CA LEU A 25 19.49 64.52 -49.28
C LEU A 25 18.59 65.47 -48.44
N ALA A 26 19.15 65.83 -47.27
CA ALA A 26 19.21 67.12 -46.56
C ALA A 26 17.92 67.86 -46.09
N HIS A 27 17.89 68.23 -44.80
CA HIS A 27 17.84 69.63 -44.38
C HIS A 27 18.23 69.83 -42.90
N SER A 28 18.96 70.93 -42.69
CA SER A 28 19.35 71.61 -41.46
C SER A 28 18.16 72.02 -40.59
N GLU A 29 18.28 71.93 -39.26
CA GLU A 29 18.22 73.11 -38.37
C GLU A 29 18.42 72.74 -36.88
N THR A 30 19.14 73.62 -36.21
CA THR A 30 19.49 73.62 -34.78
C THR A 30 18.29 73.93 -33.88
N SER A 31 18.14 73.20 -32.78
CA SER A 31 17.45 73.74 -31.59
C SER A 31 18.05 73.16 -30.30
N SER A 32 18.56 74.07 -29.50
CA SER A 32 19.11 73.89 -28.16
C SER A 32 18.01 73.58 -27.15
N LEU A 33 18.10 72.42 -26.49
CA LEU A 33 17.45 72.18 -25.20
C LEU A 33 18.45 71.46 -24.28
N ASP A 34 18.67 72.05 -23.12
CA ASP A 34 19.48 71.52 -22.02
C ASP A 34 18.99 70.14 -21.59
N GLY A 35 19.64 69.10 -22.10
CA GLY A 35 19.50 67.73 -21.62
C GLY A 35 20.57 67.48 -20.56
N HIS A 36 20.19 67.43 -19.29
CA HIS A 36 20.99 66.72 -18.30
C HIS A 36 21.30 65.31 -18.83
N PRO A 37 22.56 64.85 -18.85
CA PRO A 37 22.87 63.50 -19.28
C PRO A 37 22.33 62.53 -18.22
N THR A 38 21.09 62.07 -18.40
CA THR A 38 20.63 60.86 -17.72
C THR A 38 21.52 59.74 -18.25
N LYS A 39 22.46 59.29 -17.44
CA LYS A 39 23.31 58.14 -17.75
C LYS A 39 22.37 56.96 -18.04
N SER A 40 22.16 56.67 -19.32
CA SER A 40 21.51 55.44 -19.77
C SER A 40 22.27 54.29 -19.11
N PRO A 41 21.62 53.46 -18.28
CA PRO A 41 22.30 52.34 -17.66
C PRO A 41 22.88 51.49 -18.79
N SER A 42 24.20 51.30 -18.79
CA SER A 42 24.88 50.66 -19.90
C SER A 42 24.22 49.30 -20.15
N ARG A 43 23.83 49.02 -21.40
CA ARG A 43 23.19 47.76 -21.81
C ARG A 43 23.95 46.53 -21.29
N ARG A 44 25.26 46.66 -21.07
CA ARG A 44 26.19 45.66 -20.51
C ARG A 44 25.94 45.36 -19.01
N GLN A 45 25.55 46.36 -18.21
CA GLN A 45 25.25 46.22 -16.78
C GLN A 45 23.93 45.47 -16.53
N SER A 46 22.96 45.64 -17.45
CA SER A 46 21.68 44.92 -17.43
C SER A 46 21.83 43.41 -17.70
N TRP A 47 22.74 43.02 -18.62
CA TRP A 47 23.03 41.60 -18.89
C TRP A 47 23.73 40.90 -17.73
N ILE A 48 24.65 41.59 -17.04
CA ILE A 48 25.34 41.04 -15.87
C ILE A 48 24.33 40.81 -14.72
N ALA A 49 23.46 41.79 -14.45
CA ALA A 49 22.42 41.64 -13.43
C ALA A 49 21.46 40.49 -13.75
N THR A 50 21.05 40.36 -15.02
CA THR A 50 20.19 39.26 -15.48
C THR A 50 20.88 37.90 -15.33
N ALA A 51 22.15 37.79 -15.72
CA ALA A 51 22.93 36.56 -15.57
C ALA A 51 23.09 36.16 -14.09
N ILE A 52 23.36 37.14 -13.21
CA ILE A 52 23.43 36.92 -11.75
C ILE A 52 22.07 36.42 -11.23
N MET A 53 20.95 37.04 -11.63
CA MET A 53 19.62 36.59 -11.22
C MET A 53 19.32 35.16 -11.66
N ILE A 54 19.68 34.79 -12.90
CA ILE A 54 19.51 33.42 -13.40
C ILE A 54 20.36 32.44 -12.57
N ILE A 55 21.63 32.77 -12.32
CA ILE A 55 22.54 31.92 -11.52
C ILE A 55 22.03 31.78 -10.09
N CYS A 56 21.63 32.88 -9.43
CA CYS A 56 21.06 32.84 -8.09
C CYS A 56 19.79 31.99 -8.04
N THR A 57 18.91 32.12 -9.04
CA THR A 57 17.68 31.31 -9.12
C THR A 57 18.00 29.82 -9.34
N ALA A 58 18.99 29.51 -10.18
CA ALA A 58 19.44 28.14 -10.41
C ALA A 58 20.07 27.52 -9.15
N VAL A 59 20.90 28.28 -8.44
CA VAL A 59 21.52 27.85 -7.17
C VAL A 59 20.46 27.65 -6.09
N LEU A 60 19.53 28.59 -5.93
CA LEU A 60 18.42 28.45 -4.97
C LEU A 60 17.54 27.25 -5.29
N SER A 61 17.23 27.02 -6.57
CA SER A 61 16.48 25.84 -7.02
C SER A 61 17.24 24.54 -6.73
N ALA A 62 18.55 24.50 -6.98
CA ALA A 62 19.39 23.34 -6.69
C ALA A 62 19.52 23.08 -5.18
N LEU A 63 19.66 24.13 -4.37
CA LEU A 63 19.69 24.03 -2.90
C LEU A 63 18.33 23.57 -2.35
N PHE A 64 17.22 24.09 -2.87
CA PHE A 64 15.88 23.63 -2.51
C PHE A 64 15.64 22.19 -2.93
N GLY A 65 16.03 21.79 -4.15
CA GLY A 65 15.94 20.42 -4.61
C GLY A 65 16.81 19.45 -3.79
N ALA A 66 18.03 19.87 -3.43
CA ALA A 66 18.90 19.09 -2.54
C ALA A 66 18.35 19.03 -1.11
N TRP A 67 17.77 20.10 -0.60
CA TRP A 67 17.10 20.13 0.70
C TRP A 67 15.86 19.23 0.70
N ALA A 68 14.97 19.35 -0.28
CA ALA A 68 13.78 18.51 -0.42
C ALA A 68 14.15 17.03 -0.63
N GLY A 69 15.20 16.75 -1.40
CA GLY A 69 15.73 15.39 -1.58
C GLY A 69 16.39 14.84 -0.31
N ARG A 70 17.10 15.67 0.47
CA ARG A 70 17.74 15.26 1.74
C ARG A 70 16.77 15.14 2.90
N GLN A 71 15.71 15.94 2.93
CA GLN A 71 14.64 15.82 3.91
C GLN A 71 13.83 14.54 3.71
N GLY A 72 14.09 13.79 2.64
CA GLY A 72 13.44 12.53 2.36
C GLY A 72 11.97 12.78 2.12
N LEU A 73 11.54 12.77 0.85
CA LEU A 73 10.13 12.45 0.62
C LEU A 73 9.90 11.11 1.32
N ASP A 74 9.06 11.11 2.36
CA ASP A 74 8.74 9.92 3.13
C ASP A 74 7.99 8.96 2.19
N ALA A 75 8.78 8.11 1.54
CA ALA A 75 8.33 7.17 0.54
C ALA A 75 7.35 6.16 1.15
N ASP A 76 7.54 5.82 2.42
CA ASP A 76 6.67 4.91 3.14
C ASP A 76 5.31 5.58 3.38
N SER A 77 5.29 6.78 3.97
CA SER A 77 4.05 7.55 4.14
C SER A 77 3.30 7.78 2.82
N PHE A 78 4.02 8.13 1.75
CA PHE A 78 3.41 8.29 0.43
C PHE A 78 2.81 6.98 -0.06
N SER A 79 3.57 5.89 0.01
CA SER A 79 3.14 4.57 -0.46
C SER A 79 1.92 4.09 0.31
N ILE A 80 1.90 4.22 1.64
CA ILE A 80 0.76 3.83 2.48
C ILE A 80 -0.51 4.57 2.09
N ARG A 81 -0.42 5.91 1.92
CA ARG A 81 -1.56 6.72 1.47
C ARG A 81 -2.02 6.39 0.06
N HIS A 82 -1.11 5.91 -0.79
CA HIS A 82 -1.41 5.61 -2.18
C HIS A 82 -2.00 4.21 -2.39
N ILE A 83 -1.59 3.22 -1.59
CA ILE A 83 -1.95 1.81 -1.79
C ILE A 83 -2.87 1.24 -0.71
N SER A 84 -3.24 2.02 0.31
CA SER A 84 -4.06 1.54 1.42
C SER A 84 -5.31 2.38 1.58
N GLU A 85 -6.42 1.71 1.87
CA GLU A 85 -7.59 2.34 2.45
C GLU A 85 -7.31 2.81 3.89
N TYR A 86 -8.02 3.84 4.32
CA TYR A 86 -7.81 4.40 5.65
C TYR A 86 -8.26 3.44 6.75
N SER A 87 -7.41 3.28 7.75
CA SER A 87 -7.74 2.65 9.03
C SER A 87 -6.93 3.31 10.15
N PRO A 88 -7.41 3.30 11.42
CA PRO A 88 -6.75 4.01 12.52
C PRO A 88 -5.29 3.60 12.73
N ILE A 89 -4.98 2.33 12.45
CA ILE A 89 -3.63 1.77 12.52
C ILE A 89 -2.59 2.56 11.71
N VAL A 90 -3.01 3.20 10.61
CA VAL A 90 -2.11 3.99 9.75
C VAL A 90 -1.53 5.20 10.49
N SER A 91 -2.28 5.78 11.43
CA SER A 91 -1.84 6.92 12.22
C SER A 91 -1.25 6.53 13.58
N GLU A 92 -1.49 5.31 14.05
CA GLU A 92 -1.23 4.89 15.43
C GLU A 92 -0.07 3.90 15.57
N ALA A 93 0.36 3.28 14.48
CA ALA A 93 1.42 2.30 14.45
C ALA A 93 2.56 2.70 13.49
N ASP A 94 3.73 2.10 13.68
CA ASP A 94 4.87 2.27 12.79
C ASP A 94 4.61 1.56 11.45
N MET A 95 4.01 2.27 10.51
CA MET A 95 3.76 1.79 9.17
C MET A 95 4.96 2.14 8.29
N THR A 96 6.02 1.36 8.41
CA THR A 96 7.20 1.41 7.54
C THR A 96 7.26 0.16 6.67
N PHE A 97 8.05 0.23 5.60
CA PHE A 97 8.34 -0.92 4.75
C PHE A 97 9.78 -1.39 4.96
N GLU A 98 9.97 -2.70 5.05
CA GLU A 98 11.27 -3.33 5.23
C GLU A 98 11.54 -4.40 4.19
N LYS A 99 12.84 -4.65 3.92
CA LYS A 99 13.27 -5.75 3.06
C LYS A 99 13.33 -7.04 3.87
N VAL A 100 12.54 -8.03 3.48
CA VAL A 100 12.48 -9.34 4.15
C VAL A 100 12.95 -10.42 3.19
N LEU A 101 13.93 -11.21 3.61
CA LEU A 101 14.32 -12.43 2.90
C LEU A 101 13.39 -13.56 3.34
N PHE A 102 12.61 -14.10 2.41
CA PHE A 102 11.74 -15.23 2.72
C PHE A 102 12.58 -16.50 2.92
N ASN A 103 12.27 -17.26 3.98
CA ASN A 103 12.81 -18.60 4.15
C ASN A 103 11.96 -19.58 3.33
N GLY A 104 12.33 -19.74 2.06
CA GLY A 104 11.68 -20.61 1.10
C GLY A 104 12.20 -22.05 1.09
N SER A 105 12.92 -22.48 2.14
CA SER A 105 13.53 -23.82 2.18
C SER A 105 12.49 -24.92 1.93
N PHE A 106 12.64 -25.67 0.84
CA PHE A 106 11.60 -26.61 0.42
C PHE A 106 11.44 -27.80 1.38
N LEU A 107 12.52 -28.55 1.63
CA LEU A 107 12.51 -29.76 2.47
C LEU A 107 12.69 -29.48 3.98
N LYS A 108 13.26 -28.33 4.34
CA LYS A 108 13.51 -27.97 5.74
C LYS A 108 12.26 -27.33 6.35
N LEU A 109 11.63 -28.04 7.28
CA LEU A 109 10.49 -27.53 8.01
C LEU A 109 10.90 -26.44 9.01
N ASN A 110 9.95 -25.53 9.28
CA ASN A 110 10.04 -24.54 10.35
C ASN A 110 8.85 -24.73 11.31
N ALA A 111 8.77 -23.91 12.36
CA ALA A 111 7.73 -24.04 13.39
C ALA A 111 6.29 -23.98 12.84
N PHE A 112 6.06 -23.27 11.73
CA PHE A 112 4.74 -23.10 11.12
C PHE A 112 4.33 -24.24 10.19
N ARG A 113 5.26 -25.13 9.84
CA ARG A 113 5.11 -26.22 8.85
C ARG A 113 5.15 -27.62 9.46
N GLN A 114 5.07 -27.74 10.79
CA GLN A 114 5.00 -29.04 11.45
C GLN A 114 3.62 -29.68 11.27
N ASP A 115 3.54 -30.99 11.55
CA ASP A 115 2.27 -31.71 11.65
C ASP A 115 1.38 -31.12 12.75
N ALA A 116 0.08 -31.44 12.69
CA ALA A 116 -0.88 -30.95 13.68
C ALA A 116 -0.45 -31.28 15.12
N GLY A 117 -0.41 -30.25 15.97
CA GLY A 117 0.09 -30.35 17.33
C GLY A 117 0.19 -29.00 18.03
N PRO A 118 0.45 -29.00 19.35
CA PRO A 118 0.46 -27.79 20.16
C PRO A 118 1.58 -26.81 19.76
N GLU A 119 2.73 -27.29 19.29
CA GLU A 119 3.86 -26.45 18.90
C GLU A 119 3.54 -25.60 17.66
N VAL A 120 2.97 -26.22 16.62
CA VAL A 120 2.55 -25.49 15.42
C VAL A 120 1.38 -24.56 15.72
N ASP A 121 0.45 -24.97 16.57
CA ASP A 121 -0.65 -24.10 16.98
C ASP A 121 -0.16 -22.88 17.77
N ALA A 122 0.83 -23.03 18.64
CA ALA A 122 1.46 -21.91 19.34
C ALA A 122 2.19 -20.98 18.36
N ALA A 123 2.87 -21.52 17.35
CA ALA A 123 3.52 -20.72 16.31
C ALA A 123 2.47 -19.91 15.52
N TRP A 124 1.38 -20.51 15.05
CA TRP A 124 0.33 -19.78 14.34
C TRP A 124 -0.39 -18.76 15.23
N LYS A 125 -0.57 -19.07 16.51
CA LYS A 125 -1.14 -18.13 17.49
C LYS A 125 -0.26 -16.90 17.68
N SER A 126 1.07 -17.03 17.66
CA SER A 126 1.98 -15.88 17.79
C SER A 126 1.93 -14.90 16.61
N LEU A 127 1.32 -15.29 15.49
CA LEU A 127 1.04 -14.41 14.36
C LEU A 127 -0.22 -13.55 14.55
N GLY A 128 -0.97 -13.76 15.64
CA GLY A 128 -2.27 -13.10 15.84
C GLY A 128 -3.41 -13.71 15.02
N ALA A 129 -3.26 -14.95 14.51
CA ALA A 129 -4.29 -15.65 13.74
C ALA A 129 -5.57 -15.97 14.54
N ASP A 130 -5.48 -15.89 15.87
CA ASP A 130 -6.60 -16.11 16.81
C ASP A 130 -6.98 -14.82 17.57
N PHE A 131 -6.53 -13.65 17.11
CA PHE A 131 -6.92 -12.38 17.74
C PHE A 131 -8.40 -12.10 17.56
N SER A 132 -8.99 -11.50 18.59
CA SER A 132 -10.38 -11.04 18.60
C SER A 132 -10.52 -9.76 17.77
N SER A 133 -11.75 -9.38 17.44
CA SER A 133 -12.05 -8.11 16.81
C SER A 133 -11.52 -6.94 17.64
N VAL A 134 -11.12 -5.86 16.98
CA VAL A 134 -10.74 -4.59 17.60
C VAL A 134 -11.94 -3.65 17.71
N ARG A 135 -11.84 -2.67 18.60
CA ARG A 135 -12.81 -1.57 18.65
C ARG A 135 -12.37 -0.42 17.76
N ILE A 136 -13.19 -0.06 16.78
CA ILE A 136 -13.03 1.17 16.00
C ILE A 136 -13.89 2.27 16.62
N PRO A 137 -13.31 3.41 17.03
CA PRO A 137 -14.07 4.55 17.53
C PRO A 137 -15.08 5.06 16.50
N ALA A 138 -16.24 5.55 16.97
CA ALA A 138 -17.27 6.09 16.08
C ALA A 138 -16.77 7.27 15.23
N SER A 139 -15.79 8.03 15.71
CA SER A 139 -15.15 9.14 14.98
C SER A 139 -14.29 8.67 13.80
N GLU A 140 -13.84 7.41 13.79
CA GLU A 140 -13.00 6.84 12.74
C GLU A 140 -13.77 5.91 11.81
N ALA A 141 -14.91 5.37 12.24
CA ALA A 141 -15.69 4.37 11.51
C ALA A 141 -15.97 4.76 10.06
N ALA A 142 -16.52 5.96 9.82
CA ALA A 142 -16.84 6.42 8.47
C ALA A 142 -15.61 6.57 7.57
N LYS A 143 -14.45 6.97 8.12
CA LYS A 143 -13.20 7.07 7.37
C LYS A 143 -12.67 5.69 7.00
N SER A 144 -12.96 4.67 7.83
CA SER A 144 -12.62 3.27 7.59
C SER A 144 -13.67 2.49 6.82
N ASN A 145 -14.56 3.18 6.08
CA ASN A 145 -15.64 2.58 5.30
C ASN A 145 -16.61 1.69 6.13
N ILE A 146 -16.65 1.88 7.46
CA ILE A 146 -17.64 1.26 8.34
C ILE A 146 -18.89 2.15 8.33
N ARG A 147 -20.01 1.57 7.91
CA ARG A 147 -21.26 2.31 7.77
C ARG A 147 -21.91 2.54 9.13
N ALA A 148 -22.65 3.64 9.24
CA ALA A 148 -23.35 3.98 10.47
C ALA A 148 -24.43 2.97 10.88
N ASP A 149 -24.93 2.15 9.96
CA ASP A 149 -25.94 1.10 10.21
C ASP A 149 -25.33 -0.28 10.52
N GLN A 150 -23.99 -0.39 10.59
CA GLN A 150 -23.33 -1.61 11.03
C GLN A 150 -23.37 -1.78 12.56
N VAL A 151 -23.10 -3.00 13.00
CA VAL A 151 -23.12 -3.42 14.40
C VAL A 151 -22.29 -2.50 15.28
N LYS A 152 -22.85 -2.10 16.43
CA LYS A 152 -22.21 -1.23 17.43
C LYS A 152 -22.11 -1.90 18.78
N ILE A 153 -21.10 -1.52 19.53
CA ILE A 153 -20.98 -1.83 20.96
C ILE A 153 -21.82 -0.81 21.72
N LYS A 154 -22.56 -1.22 22.76
CA LYS A 154 -23.33 -0.27 23.57
C LYS A 154 -22.42 0.77 24.22
N GLU A 155 -22.89 2.01 24.32
CA GLU A 155 -22.15 3.11 24.96
C GLU A 155 -21.66 2.81 26.38
N LYS A 156 -22.44 2.06 27.18
CA LYS A 156 -22.03 1.66 28.55
C LYS A 156 -20.78 0.75 28.58
N TYR A 157 -20.43 0.13 27.46
CA TYR A 157 -19.23 -0.67 27.27
C TYR A 157 -18.15 0.06 26.45
N GLY A 158 -18.32 1.38 26.25
CA GLY A 158 -17.37 2.24 25.58
C GLY A 158 -17.66 2.52 24.11
N GLY A 159 -18.80 2.08 23.57
CA GLY A 159 -19.26 2.46 22.23
C GLY A 159 -18.37 1.98 21.08
N GLY A 160 -18.64 2.48 19.88
CA GLY A 160 -17.86 2.18 18.67
C GLY A 160 -18.27 0.89 17.97
N PHE A 161 -17.43 0.42 17.05
CA PHE A 161 -17.72 -0.67 16.12
C PHE A 161 -16.74 -1.83 16.33
N PRO A 162 -17.22 -3.08 16.48
CA PRO A 162 -16.34 -4.23 16.40
C PRO A 162 -15.90 -4.43 14.94
N ALA A 163 -14.60 -4.55 14.71
CA ALA A 163 -14.05 -4.80 13.38
C ALA A 163 -12.86 -5.75 13.46
N ASN A 164 -12.55 -6.47 12.38
CA ASN A 164 -11.34 -7.29 12.31
C ASN A 164 -10.26 -6.55 11.53
N VAL A 165 -9.00 -6.70 11.94
CA VAL A 165 -7.86 -6.28 11.11
C VAL A 165 -7.73 -7.27 9.96
N GLU A 166 -8.03 -6.83 8.73
CA GLU A 166 -8.14 -7.73 7.56
C GLU A 166 -6.89 -8.60 7.37
N GLY A 167 -5.68 -8.05 7.50
CA GLY A 167 -4.44 -8.83 7.37
C GLY A 167 -4.33 -9.98 8.37
N LEU A 168 -4.81 -9.80 9.61
CA LEU A 168 -4.83 -10.86 10.62
C LEU A 168 -5.99 -11.83 10.39
N HIS A 169 -7.12 -11.35 9.87
CA HIS A 169 -8.20 -12.24 9.42
C HIS A 169 -7.76 -13.12 8.23
N HIS A 170 -6.92 -12.60 7.33
CA HIS A 170 -6.29 -13.43 6.29
C HIS A 170 -5.39 -14.51 6.89
N LEU A 171 -4.60 -14.20 7.93
CA LEU A 171 -3.83 -15.23 8.63
C LEU A 171 -4.72 -16.25 9.35
N HIS A 172 -5.86 -15.83 9.92
CA HIS A 172 -6.88 -16.73 10.45
C HIS A 172 -7.40 -17.69 9.37
N CYS A 173 -7.82 -17.16 8.21
CA CYS A 173 -8.29 -17.92 7.06
C CYS A 173 -7.23 -18.94 6.61
N LEU A 174 -5.97 -18.51 6.47
CA LEU A 174 -4.87 -19.39 6.08
C LEU A 174 -4.61 -20.49 7.13
N ASN A 175 -4.70 -20.17 8.43
CA ASN A 175 -4.59 -21.16 9.50
C ASN A 175 -5.73 -22.18 9.45
N LEU A 176 -6.97 -21.75 9.18
CA LEU A 176 -8.10 -22.65 9.00
C LEU A 176 -7.87 -23.62 7.82
N LEU A 177 -7.32 -23.13 6.71
CA LEU A 177 -6.94 -23.99 5.57
C LEU A 177 -5.88 -25.01 5.97
N ARG A 178 -4.81 -24.57 6.66
CA ARG A 178 -3.77 -25.47 7.20
C ARG A 178 -4.39 -26.57 8.07
N LYS A 179 -5.26 -26.20 9.02
CA LYS A 179 -5.93 -27.14 9.92
C LYS A 179 -6.87 -28.10 9.17
N SER A 180 -7.38 -27.70 8.01
CA SER A 180 -8.30 -28.49 7.19
C SER A 180 -7.62 -29.38 6.15
N LEU A 181 -6.28 -29.40 6.08
CA LEU A 181 -5.54 -30.30 5.20
C LEU A 181 -5.83 -31.77 5.56
N PRO A 182 -5.81 -32.70 4.58
CA PRO A 182 -6.18 -34.10 4.82
C PRO A 182 -5.40 -34.79 5.95
N TRP A 183 -4.14 -34.43 6.14
CA TRP A 183 -3.27 -34.98 7.20
C TRP A 183 -3.43 -34.28 8.56
N ASN A 184 -4.21 -33.20 8.64
CA ASN A 184 -4.42 -32.40 9.85
C ASN A 184 -5.88 -32.47 10.36
N ILE A 185 -6.85 -32.64 9.46
CA ILE A 185 -8.27 -32.42 9.75
C ILE A 185 -8.84 -33.29 10.86
N GLU A 186 -8.42 -34.55 10.96
CA GLU A 186 -8.91 -35.48 11.99
C GLU A 186 -8.48 -35.04 13.39
N TYR A 187 -7.27 -34.50 13.54
CA TYR A 187 -6.79 -33.94 14.81
C TYR A 187 -7.67 -32.78 15.26
N TYR A 188 -7.94 -31.80 14.39
CA TYR A 188 -8.72 -30.62 14.76
C TYR A 188 -10.22 -30.90 14.91
N LYS A 189 -10.79 -31.83 14.14
CA LYS A 189 -12.16 -32.34 14.35
C LYS A 189 -12.29 -32.98 15.73
N ALA A 190 -11.28 -33.73 16.18
CA ALA A 190 -11.28 -34.35 17.51
C ALA A 190 -11.24 -33.32 18.66
N MET A 191 -10.60 -32.16 18.45
CA MET A 191 -10.56 -31.09 19.47
C MET A 191 -11.91 -30.39 19.68
N LYS A 192 -12.81 -30.38 18.68
CA LYS A 192 -14.15 -29.76 18.74
C LYS A 192 -14.13 -28.29 19.20
N THR A 193 -13.16 -27.51 18.71
CA THR A 193 -13.02 -26.08 19.01
C THR A 193 -13.22 -25.22 17.76
N GLY A 194 -13.55 -23.94 17.95
CA GLY A 194 -13.68 -22.98 16.85
C GLY A 194 -14.64 -23.47 15.75
N PRO A 195 -14.27 -23.35 14.46
CA PRO A 195 -15.06 -23.86 13.34
C PRO A 195 -15.28 -25.38 13.33
N PHE A 196 -14.38 -26.15 13.95
CA PHE A 196 -14.41 -27.62 13.94
C PHE A 196 -15.46 -28.23 14.88
N LYS A 197 -16.12 -27.40 15.71
CA LYS A 197 -17.27 -27.83 16.52
C LYS A 197 -18.59 -27.84 15.74
N ASN A 198 -18.62 -27.17 14.58
CA ASN A 198 -19.81 -27.00 13.78
C ASN A 198 -20.11 -28.25 12.95
N GLU A 199 -21.31 -28.31 12.38
CA GLU A 199 -21.67 -29.34 11.41
C GLU A 199 -20.77 -29.29 10.17
N GLU A 200 -20.62 -30.44 9.51
CA GLU A 200 -19.69 -30.60 8.38
C GLU A 200 -19.99 -29.62 7.23
N HIS A 201 -21.26 -29.34 6.95
CA HIS A 201 -21.63 -28.40 5.91
C HIS A 201 -21.23 -26.94 6.23
N ILE A 202 -21.29 -26.54 7.51
CA ILE A 202 -20.84 -25.22 7.98
C ILE A 202 -19.32 -25.13 7.97
N LEU A 203 -18.63 -26.17 8.44
CA LEU A 203 -17.16 -26.22 8.38
C LEU A 203 -16.69 -26.12 6.94
N LYS A 204 -17.30 -26.87 6.02
CA LYS A 204 -16.99 -26.81 4.58
C LYS A 204 -17.21 -25.40 4.03
N ALA A 205 -18.34 -24.76 4.32
CA ALA A 205 -18.64 -23.41 3.85
C ALA A 205 -17.57 -22.41 4.35
N HIS A 206 -17.19 -22.48 5.62
CA HIS A 206 -16.16 -21.63 6.21
C HIS A 206 -14.80 -21.85 5.54
N VAL A 207 -14.36 -23.10 5.36
CA VAL A 207 -13.11 -23.43 4.68
C VAL A 207 -13.09 -22.90 3.25
N THR A 208 -14.17 -23.07 2.48
CA THR A 208 -14.24 -22.58 1.10
C THR A 208 -14.31 -21.06 1.01
N HIS A 209 -14.96 -20.40 1.96
CA HIS A 209 -14.97 -18.94 2.07
C HIS A 209 -13.55 -18.42 2.35
N CYS A 210 -12.86 -18.99 3.35
CA CYS A 210 -11.48 -18.62 3.67
C CYS A 210 -10.53 -18.82 2.48
N LEU A 211 -10.71 -19.91 1.71
CA LEU A 211 -9.95 -20.15 0.49
C LEU A 211 -10.14 -19.00 -0.52
N ASP A 212 -11.38 -18.60 -0.77
CA ASP A 212 -11.67 -17.56 -1.75
C ASP A 212 -11.19 -16.16 -1.29
N ILE A 213 -11.34 -15.81 -0.01
CA ILE A 213 -10.81 -14.56 0.55
C ILE A 213 -9.29 -14.47 0.36
N ILE A 214 -8.55 -15.55 0.63
CA ILE A 214 -7.09 -15.57 0.41
C ILE A 214 -6.73 -15.45 -1.06
N ARG A 215 -7.47 -16.12 -1.96
CA ARG A 215 -7.30 -15.96 -3.41
C ARG A 215 -7.47 -14.48 -3.82
N GLN A 216 -8.55 -13.84 -3.37
CA GLN A 216 -8.82 -12.43 -3.69
C GLN A 216 -7.72 -11.51 -3.16
N GLN A 217 -7.25 -11.73 -1.93
CA GLN A 217 -6.17 -10.95 -1.34
C GLN A 217 -4.85 -11.08 -2.12
N LEU A 218 -4.48 -12.30 -2.53
CA LEU A 218 -3.28 -12.55 -3.33
C LEU A 218 -3.38 -11.93 -4.74
N MET A 219 -4.58 -11.79 -5.29
CA MET A 219 -4.80 -11.10 -6.58
C MET A 219 -4.80 -9.58 -6.43
N CYS A 220 -5.32 -9.05 -5.31
CA CYS A 220 -5.35 -7.62 -5.02
C CYS A 220 -3.94 -7.08 -4.75
N ASN A 221 -3.15 -7.82 -3.98
CA ASN A 221 -1.77 -7.48 -3.63
C ASN A 221 -0.81 -8.45 -4.32
N VAL A 222 -0.93 -8.56 -5.65
CA VAL A 222 -0.13 -9.49 -6.44
C VAL A 222 1.36 -9.17 -6.34
N ASP A 223 2.15 -10.15 -5.93
CA ASP A 223 3.60 -10.02 -5.90
C ASP A 223 4.16 -10.14 -7.32
N ILE A 224 4.99 -9.18 -7.71
CA ILE A 224 5.62 -9.11 -9.03
C ILE A 224 7.07 -9.62 -9.03
N GLY A 225 7.54 -10.14 -7.90
CA GLY A 225 8.83 -10.79 -7.75
C GLY A 225 8.96 -12.03 -8.65
N VAL A 226 10.19 -12.35 -9.03
CA VAL A 226 10.49 -13.49 -9.89
C VAL A 226 11.30 -14.53 -9.12
N LEU A 227 11.04 -15.80 -9.42
CA LEU A 227 11.78 -16.93 -8.86
C LEU A 227 12.83 -17.39 -9.88
N GLY A 228 14.08 -17.48 -9.43
CA GLY A 228 15.17 -18.04 -10.22
C GLY A 228 15.27 -19.56 -10.07
N GLN A 229 16.30 -20.14 -10.70
CA GLN A 229 16.67 -21.54 -10.52
C GLN A 229 18.11 -21.66 -10.03
N VAL A 230 18.36 -22.68 -9.22
CA VAL A 230 19.68 -23.11 -8.72
C VAL A 230 19.94 -24.56 -9.09
N TRP A 231 21.20 -24.98 -9.09
CA TRP A 231 21.55 -26.39 -9.24
C TRP A 231 21.36 -27.12 -7.91
N TYR A 232 20.58 -28.19 -7.93
CA TYR A 232 20.32 -29.06 -6.79
C TYR A 232 20.73 -30.49 -7.12
N GLN A 233 21.34 -31.18 -6.14
CA GLN A 233 21.64 -32.60 -6.24
C GLN A 233 20.87 -33.34 -5.14
N PRO A 234 19.77 -34.02 -5.47
CA PRO A 234 19.10 -34.90 -4.53
C PRO A 234 20.03 -36.07 -4.15
N PRO A 235 19.85 -36.67 -2.95
CA PRO A 235 20.51 -37.92 -2.60
C PRO A 235 20.30 -38.98 -3.70
N ASP A 236 21.38 -39.67 -4.05
CA ASP A 236 21.37 -40.76 -5.03
C ASP A 236 20.82 -40.40 -6.43
N SER A 237 20.81 -39.11 -6.79
CA SER A 237 20.27 -38.61 -8.08
C SER A 237 21.25 -37.67 -8.80
N PRO A 238 21.13 -37.49 -10.13
CA PRO A 238 21.89 -36.50 -10.89
C PRO A 238 21.57 -35.06 -10.45
N ILE A 239 22.47 -34.13 -10.79
CA ILE A 239 22.22 -32.69 -10.62
C ILE A 239 21.09 -32.25 -11.56
N GLU A 240 20.14 -31.48 -11.03
CA GLU A 240 19.01 -30.94 -11.76
C GLU A 240 18.74 -29.47 -11.37
N PRO A 241 18.10 -28.67 -12.24
CA PRO A 241 17.68 -27.32 -11.86
C PRO A 241 16.49 -27.38 -10.89
N PHE A 242 16.52 -26.55 -9.85
CA PHE A 242 15.46 -26.42 -8.86
C PHE A 242 15.12 -24.95 -8.62
N VAL A 243 13.85 -24.63 -8.34
CA VAL A 243 13.41 -23.26 -8.12
C VAL A 243 13.92 -22.74 -6.78
N ASP A 244 14.55 -21.56 -6.77
CA ASP A 244 14.95 -20.90 -5.53
C ASP A 244 13.83 -20.01 -5.00
N PHE A 245 13.23 -20.44 -3.89
CA PHE A 245 12.16 -19.72 -3.20
C PHE A 245 12.67 -18.67 -2.20
N ASN A 246 13.99 -18.53 -2.01
CA ASN A 246 14.56 -17.55 -1.09
C ASN A 246 14.71 -16.19 -1.79
N THR A 247 13.62 -15.45 -1.85
CA THR A 247 13.55 -14.14 -2.52
C THR A 247 13.37 -13.00 -1.52
N VAL A 248 13.83 -11.81 -1.92
CA VAL A 248 13.74 -10.59 -1.10
C VAL A 248 12.47 -9.82 -1.46
N HIS A 249 11.63 -9.59 -0.48
CA HIS A 249 10.37 -8.86 -0.60
C HIS A 249 10.45 -7.50 0.10
N THR A 250 9.57 -6.59 -0.27
CA THR A 250 9.35 -5.33 0.46
C THR A 250 8.04 -5.45 1.20
N CYS A 251 8.10 -5.60 2.52
CA CYS A 251 6.95 -5.93 3.34
C CYS A 251 6.58 -4.73 4.20
N ARG A 252 5.28 -4.50 4.39
CA ARG A 252 4.81 -3.64 5.48
C ARG A 252 5.25 -4.27 6.80
N ASN A 253 5.62 -3.44 7.77
CA ASN A 253 5.95 -3.87 9.12
C ASN A 253 4.79 -4.66 9.74
N PHE A 254 4.90 -6.00 9.70
CA PHE A 254 3.89 -6.92 10.18
C PHE A 254 3.76 -6.88 11.70
N ASP A 255 4.89 -6.76 12.41
CA ASP A 255 4.92 -6.72 13.86
C ASP A 255 4.20 -5.48 14.39
N ALA A 256 4.38 -4.31 13.77
CA ALA A 256 3.64 -3.09 14.13
C ALA A 256 2.12 -3.27 13.96
N VAL A 257 1.68 -3.99 12.92
CA VAL A 257 0.26 -4.30 12.71
C VAL A 257 -0.26 -5.26 13.78
N ARG A 258 0.47 -6.33 14.04
CA ARG A 258 0.12 -7.33 15.06
C ARG A 258 0.04 -6.69 16.45
N ASP A 259 1.05 -5.94 16.84
CA ASP A 259 1.15 -5.32 18.16
C ASP A 259 0.09 -4.25 18.37
N TRP A 260 -0.29 -3.50 17.33
CA TRP A 260 -1.43 -2.60 17.39
C TRP A 260 -2.72 -3.37 17.61
N ALA A 261 -2.97 -4.43 16.83
CA ALA A 261 -4.17 -5.23 16.96
C ALA A 261 -4.27 -5.86 18.36
N GLU A 262 -3.16 -6.41 18.87
CA GLU A 262 -3.11 -7.05 20.19
C GLU A 262 -3.62 -6.13 21.30
N LYS A 263 -3.20 -4.86 21.28
CA LYS A 263 -3.56 -3.83 22.27
C LYS A 263 -5.01 -3.34 22.15
N HIS A 264 -5.63 -3.51 20.99
CA HIS A 264 -6.95 -2.97 20.67
C HIS A 264 -8.05 -4.04 20.63
N GLN A 265 -7.71 -5.30 20.93
CA GLN A 265 -8.67 -6.40 20.98
C GLN A 265 -9.81 -6.11 21.95
N LEU A 266 -11.01 -6.47 21.51
CA LEU A 266 -12.17 -6.58 22.38
C LEU A 266 -12.00 -7.77 23.33
N PRO A 267 -12.58 -7.69 24.53
CA PRO A 267 -12.62 -8.82 25.44
C PRO A 267 -13.29 -10.04 24.76
N THR A 268 -12.75 -11.23 24.99
CA THR A 268 -13.34 -12.46 24.45
C THR A 268 -14.64 -12.84 25.18
N ASP A 269 -14.69 -12.61 26.49
CA ASP A 269 -15.86 -12.87 27.32
C ASP A 269 -16.63 -11.57 27.57
N VAL A 270 -17.68 -11.34 26.78
CA VAL A 270 -18.56 -10.17 26.89
C VAL A 270 -19.96 -10.56 27.35
N PRO A 271 -20.69 -9.69 28.08
CA PRO A 271 -22.08 -9.95 28.45
C PRO A 271 -22.99 -10.12 27.22
N ASP A 272 -24.10 -10.85 27.35
CA ASP A 272 -25.08 -11.06 26.27
C ASP A 272 -25.61 -9.75 25.66
N ASP A 273 -25.60 -8.69 26.45
CA ASP A 273 -26.12 -7.38 26.07
C ASP A 273 -25.02 -6.41 25.59
N TYR A 274 -23.84 -6.92 25.21
CA TYR A 274 -22.68 -6.12 24.79
C TYR A 274 -22.92 -5.27 23.53
N LEU A 275 -23.60 -5.84 22.54
CA LEU A 275 -23.90 -5.19 21.27
C LEU A 275 -25.24 -4.45 21.32
N GLU A 276 -25.34 -3.36 20.55
CA GLU A 276 -26.61 -2.71 20.26
C GLU A 276 -27.47 -3.61 19.38
N GLY A 277 -28.78 -3.65 19.66
CA GLY A 277 -29.74 -4.25 18.75
C GLY A 277 -29.94 -3.37 17.50
N PRO A 278 -30.46 -3.95 16.40
CA PRO A 278 -30.77 -3.17 15.20
C PRO A 278 -31.81 -2.09 15.49
N LYS A 279 -31.65 -0.93 14.87
CA LYS A 279 -32.55 0.23 14.97
C LYS A 279 -33.41 0.35 13.71
N ASP A 280 -34.50 1.10 13.83
CA ASP A 280 -35.36 1.40 12.69
C ASP A 280 -34.55 2.09 11.57
N GLY A 281 -34.57 1.49 10.38
CA GLY A 281 -33.83 1.96 9.22
C GLY A 281 -32.46 1.31 8.99
N ASP A 282 -31.96 0.50 9.93
CA ASP A 282 -30.72 -0.26 9.72
C ASP A 282 -30.89 -1.31 8.61
N ARG A 283 -29.85 -1.51 7.79
CA ARG A 283 -29.86 -2.55 6.76
C ARG A 283 -29.72 -3.93 7.39
N ILE A 284 -30.71 -4.79 7.15
CA ILE A 284 -30.71 -6.20 7.56
C ILE A 284 -30.57 -7.08 6.32
N TYR A 285 -29.58 -7.97 6.34
CA TYR A 285 -29.37 -8.97 5.29
C TYR A 285 -30.11 -10.27 5.66
N PHE A 286 -30.82 -10.86 4.69
CA PHE A 286 -31.52 -12.14 4.87
C PHE A 286 -30.65 -13.35 4.48
N GLU A 287 -29.49 -13.08 3.90
CA GLU A 287 -28.44 -14.04 3.60
C GLU A 287 -27.14 -13.51 4.20
N VAL A 288 -26.24 -14.40 4.62
CA VAL A 288 -24.92 -14.00 5.10
C VAL A 288 -24.16 -13.42 3.89
N PRO A 289 -23.76 -12.13 3.94
CA PRO A 289 -23.09 -11.47 2.83
C PRO A 289 -21.68 -11.99 2.57
#